data_AF-A0A924JHK2-F1
#
_entry.id   AF-A0A924JHK2-F1
#
_cell.length_a   1.000
_cell.length_b   1.000
_cell.length_c   1.000
_cell.angle_alpha   90.00
_cell.angle_beta   90.00
_cell.angle_gamma   90.00
#
_symmetry.space_group_name_H-M   'P 1'
#
loop_
_entity.id
_entity.type
_entity.pdbx_description
1 polymer ?
#
loop_
_entity_poly.entity_id
_entity_poly.type
_entity_poly.pdbx_seq_one_letter_code
_entity_poly.pdbx_strand_id
1 'polypeptide(L)' 'GVIPEMGANLLAEAFVVTVVGGMGSIGGAGLAGLLVGVVVSMTSLFAPEMAKVSFFALMAVVLLIRPQGFFGRAGLMS' A
#
# COMPACT_ATOMS: atom_id res chain seq x y z
N GLY A 1 -3.78 -23.18 16.18
CA GLY A 1 -3.77 -23.50 14.75
C GLY A 1 -3.02 -22.41 14.03
N VAL A 2 -2.06 -22.75 13.18
CA VAL A 2 -1.38 -21.76 12.33
C VAL A 2 -2.31 -21.48 11.16
N ILE A 3 -2.66 -20.22 10.91
CA ILE A 3 -3.45 -19.81 9.76
C ILE A 3 -2.44 -19.54 8.64
N PRO A 4 -2.26 -20.43 7.65
CA PRO A 4 -1.15 -20.35 6.69
C PRO A 4 -1.25 -19.09 5.81
N GLU A 5 -2.45 -18.56 5.66
CA GLU A 5 -2.76 -17.43 4.79
C GLU A 5 -2.33 -16.07 5.37
N MET A 6 -2.07 -15.97 6.67
CA MET A 6 -1.66 -14.69 7.27
C MET A 6 -0.35 -14.16 6.69
N GLY A 7 0.61 -15.04 6.39
CA GLY A 7 1.89 -14.64 5.80
C GLY A 7 1.74 -14.07 4.39
N ALA A 8 0.90 -14.71 3.57
CA ALA A 8 0.64 -14.26 2.20
C ALA A 8 -0.06 -12.89 2.17
N ASN A 9 -1.08 -12.70 3.02
CA ASN A 9 -1.79 -11.43 3.10
C ASN A 9 -0.87 -10.30 3.58
N LEU A 10 -0.06 -10.54 4.62
CA LEU A 10 0.88 -9.55 5.13
C LEU A 10 1.92 -9.13 4.08
N LEU A 11 2.43 -10.08 3.29
CA LEU A 11 3.38 -9.78 2.21
C LEU A 11 2.74 -8.96 1.09
N ALA A 12 1.50 -9.27 0.70
CA ALA A 12 0.77 -8.50 -0.29
C ALA A 12 0.53 -7.06 0.19
N GLU A 13 0.12 -6.89 1.44
CA GLU A 13 -0.08 -5.57 2.05
C GLU A 13 1.23 -4.77 2.12
N ALA A 14 2.33 -5.41 2.55
CA ALA A 14 3.65 -4.78 2.59
C ALA A 14 4.16 -4.38 1.19
N PHE A 15 3.89 -5.20 0.17
CA PHE A 15 4.24 -4.90 -1.21
C PHE A 15 3.49 -3.66 -1.72
N VAL A 16 2.18 -3.59 -1.51
CA VAL A 16 1.38 -2.43 -1.88
C VAL A 16 1.87 -1.16 -1.19
N VAL A 17 2.08 -1.21 0.13
CA VAL A 17 2.57 -0.06 0.90
C VAL A 17 3.93 0.44 0.41
N THR A 18 4.85 -0.48 0.08
CA THR A 18 6.17 -0.11 -0.42
C THR A 18 6.14 0.44 -1.85
N VAL A 19 5.25 -0.07 -2.72
CA VAL A 19 5.04 0.47 -4.07
C VAL A 19 4.42 1.87 -4.02
N VAL A 20 3.41 2.07 -3.17
CA VAL A 20 2.78 3.38 -2.92
C VAL A 20 3.76 4.38 -2.32
N GLY A 21 4.60 3.93 -1.38
CA GLY A 21 5.65 4.75 -0.76
C GLY A 21 6.81 5.11 -1.68
N GLY A 22 7.10 4.27 -2.66
CA GLY A 22 8.22 4.38 -3.60
C GLY A 22 9.35 3.41 -3.26
N MET A 23 9.81 2.65 -4.27
CA MET A 23 10.86 1.63 -4.13
C MET A 23 12.16 2.25 -3.59
N GLY A 24 12.58 1.82 -2.39
CA GLY A 24 13.82 2.28 -1.75
C GLY A 24 13.67 3.47 -0.79
N SER A 25 12.46 3.99 -0.56
CA SER A 25 12.23 5.07 0.42
C SER A 25 11.60 4.54 1.72
N ILE A 26 12.40 4.48 2.79
CA ILE A 26 11.91 4.09 4.13
C ILE A 26 10.87 5.10 4.64
N GLY A 27 11.14 6.41 4.47
CA GLY A 27 10.21 7.46 4.87
C GLY A 27 8.90 7.42 4.08
N GLY A 28 8.98 7.14 2.77
CA GLY A 28 7.80 6.98 1.92
C GLY A 28 6.97 5.76 2.27
N ALA A 29 7.61 4.63 2.56
CA ALA A 29 6.93 3.40 2.98
C ALA A 29 6.20 3.58 4.33
N GLY A 30 6.82 4.24 5.31
CA GLY A 30 6.17 4.53 6.60
C GLY A 30 4.91 5.40 6.45
N LEU A 31 5.01 6.46 5.65
CA LEU A 31 3.88 7.38 5.43
C LEU A 31 2.76 6.71 4.60
N ALA A 32 3.12 5.92 3.60
CA ALA A 32 2.18 5.10 2.84
C ALA A 32 1.48 4.06 3.72
N GLY A 33 2.20 3.40 4.62
CA GLY A 33 1.64 2.41 5.54
C GLY A 33 0.59 3.00 6.47
N LEU A 34 0.87 4.19 7.00
CA LEU A 34 -0.11 4.94 7.81
C LEU A 34 -1.36 5.31 7.00
N LEU A 35 -1.20 5.88 5.80
CA LEU A 35 -2.34 6.27 4.97
C LEU A 35 -3.19 5.08 4.55
N VAL A 36 -2.55 4.01 4.06
CA VAL A 36 -3.23 2.78 3.64
C VAL A 36 -3.94 2.14 4.84
N GLY A 37 -3.27 2.04 5.99
CA GLY A 37 -3.88 1.50 7.21
C GLY A 37 -5.12 2.27 7.67
N VAL A 38 -5.09 3.60 7.62
CA VAL A 38 -6.25 4.45 7.95
C VAL A 38 -7.39 4.21 6.97
N VAL A 39 -7.11 4.21 5.65
CA VAL A 39 -8.16 3.99 4.64
C VAL A 39 -8.78 2.60 4.78
N VAL A 40 -7.95 1.57 4.99
CA VAL A 40 -8.41 0.19 5.16
C VAL A 40 -9.25 0.05 6.42
N SER A 41 -8.82 0.65 7.53
CA SER A 41 -9.57 0.69 8.79
C SER A 41 -10.93 1.35 8.60
N MET A 42 -10.98 2.48 7.90
CA MET A 42 -12.23 3.18 7.56
C MET A 42 -13.12 2.31 6.66
N THR A 43 -12.59 1.75 5.56
CA THR A 43 -13.40 0.90 4.67
C THR A 43 -13.87 -0.39 5.34
N SER A 44 -13.09 -0.94 6.27
CA SER A 44 -13.49 -2.12 7.04
C SER A 44 -14.73 -1.88 7.92
N LEU A 45 -14.96 -0.63 8.35
CA LEU A 45 -16.12 -0.26 9.16
C LEU A 45 -17.39 -0.08 8.32
N PHE A 46 -17.28 0.45 7.10
CA PHE A 46 -18.44 0.74 6.25
C PHE A 46 -18.78 -0.39 5.28
N ALA A 47 -17.77 -1.09 4.75
CA ALA A 47 -17.90 -2.12 3.73
C ALA A 47 -16.77 -3.16 3.88
N PRO A 48 -16.86 -4.05 4.89
CA PRO A 48 -15.80 -5.03 5.19
C PRO A 48 -15.48 -5.97 4.03
N GLU A 49 -16.47 -6.29 3.18
CA GLU A 49 -16.26 -7.11 1.99
C GLU A 49 -15.40 -6.39 0.92
N MET A 50 -15.47 -5.06 0.88
CA MET A 50 -14.69 -4.22 -0.05
C MET A 50 -13.32 -3.82 0.49
N ALA A 51 -13.01 -4.11 1.76
CA ALA A 51 -11.75 -3.69 2.39
C ALA A 51 -10.50 -4.29 1.71
N LYS A 52 -10.60 -5.52 1.19
CA LYS A 52 -9.50 -6.13 0.42
C LYS A 52 -9.33 -5.46 -0.95
N VAL A 53 -10.43 -5.06 -1.58
CA VAL A 53 -10.43 -4.38 -2.88
C VAL A 53 -9.93 -2.95 -2.74
N SER A 54 -10.30 -2.26 -1.66
CA SER A 54 -9.87 -0.89 -1.39
C SER A 54 -8.34 -0.80 -1.30
N PHE A 55 -7.68 -1.82 -0.74
CA PHE A 55 -6.22 -1.93 -0.67
C PHE A 55 -5.54 -1.82 -2.04
N PHE A 56 -5.97 -2.63 -3.01
CA PHE A 56 -5.44 -2.63 -4.38
C PHE A 56 -5.93 -1.43 -5.19
N ALA A 57 -7.16 -0.96 -4.96
CA ALA A 57 -7.68 0.23 -5.62
C ALA A 57 -6.85 1.48 -5.25
N LEU A 58 -6.48 1.62 -3.97
CA LEU A 58 -5.67 2.73 -3.48
C LEU A 58 -4.28 2.72 -4.13
N MET A 59 -3.67 1.53 -4.25
CA MET A 59 -2.43 1.34 -5.01
C MET A 59 -2.57 1.81 -6.47
N ALA A 60 -3.60 1.34 -7.17
CA ALA A 60 -3.84 1.71 -8.56
C ALA A 60 -4.04 3.23 -8.72
N VAL A 61 -4.83 3.86 -7.85
CA VAL A 61 -5.05 5.31 -7.83
C VAL A 61 -3.74 6.07 -7.61
N VAL A 62 -2.93 5.65 -6.64
CA VAL A 62 -1.65 6.31 -6.39
C VAL A 62 -0.70 6.16 -7.57
N LEU A 63 -0.63 4.99 -8.19
CA LEU A 63 0.23 4.79 -9.36
C LEU A 63 -0.22 5.58 -10.59
N LEU A 64 -1.53 5.74 -10.78
CA LEU A 64 -2.08 6.59 -11.85
C LEU A 64 -1.72 8.06 -11.65
N ILE A 65 -1.71 8.54 -10.40
CA ILE A 65 -1.42 9.95 -10.08
C ILE A 65 0.09 10.20 -9.96
N ARG A 66 0.84 9.25 -9.39
CA ARG A 66 2.27 9.29 -9.14
C ARG A 66 2.89 7.90 -9.32
N PRO A 67 3.33 7.56 -10.54
CA PRO A 67 3.93 6.25 -10.84
C PRO A 67 5.26 6.01 -10.10
N GLN A 68 5.87 7.07 -9.56
CA GLN A 68 7.09 7.01 -8.74
C GLN A 68 6.77 6.67 -7.25
N GLY A 69 5.50 6.61 -6.83
CA GLY A 69 5.12 6.64 -5.41
C GLY A 69 5.29 8.03 -4.77
N PHE A 70 5.14 8.12 -3.44
CA PHE A 70 5.25 9.40 -2.72
C PHE A 70 6.66 10.03 -2.78
N PHE A 71 7.69 9.20 -2.66
CA PHE A 71 9.09 9.63 -2.62
C PHE A 71 10.05 8.73 -3.40
N GLY A 72 9.54 7.89 -4.32
CA GLY A 72 10.43 7.14 -5.20
C GLY A 72 11.23 8.12 -6.04
N ARG A 73 12.55 8.01 -5.94
CA ARG A 73 13.49 8.80 -6.74
C ARG A 73 13.15 8.50 -8.19
N ALA A 74 12.65 9.50 -8.92
CA ALA A 74 12.53 9.40 -10.37
C ALA A 74 13.94 9.08 -10.87
N GLY A 75 14.12 7.86 -11.36
CA GLY A 75 15.36 7.40 -11.96
C GLY A 75 15.58 8.12 -13.28
N LEU A 76 15.91 9.41 -13.21
CA LEU A 76 16.47 10.17 -14.31
C LEU A 76 17.81 10.71 -13.83
N MET A 77 18.85 9.92 -14.15
CA MET A 77 20.22 10.36 -14.38
C MET A 77 20.94 11.00 -13.17
N SER A 78 21.74 10.20 -12.47
CA SER A 78 22.99 10.65 -11.84
C SER A 78 24.04 9.56 -12.00
#